data_AF-A0AAW3AWP6-F1
#
_entry.id   AF-A0AAW3AWP6-F1
#
_cell.length_a   1.000
_cell.length_b   1.000
_cell.length_c   1.000
_cell.angle_alpha   90.00
_cell.angle_beta   90.00
_cell.angle_gamma   90.00
#
_symmetry.space_group_name_H-M   'P 1'
#
loop_
_entity.id
_entity.type
_entity.pdbx_description
1 polymer ?
#
loop_
_entity_poly.entity_id
_entity_poly.type
_entity_poly.pdbx_seq_one_letter_code
_entity_poly.pdbx_strand_id
1 'polypeptide(L)'
;MPTFYTKDEVAAHNVKENGWLIINNSVYDVSKFYDDHPGGRDPLLAHIGTDATEAFEAVNHSRSAKYKLEELKVGELSENERRHYISIEQVAAKKSANGAWFVINNKVYDVTKFLDLHPGGRDILLCNAGGDATQAFTDNGHSPAAYKMMSTYAIGDLEPSERKVFVTQKATGERSGATTAKVGVKSGNESLLIQIQQQLKLLIIVALFIIAGVFFLT
;
A
#
# COMPACT_ATOMS: atom_id res chain seq x y z
N MET A 1 -12.42 -26.17 -18.56
CA MET A 1 -11.09 -26.24 -17.94
C MET A 1 -10.44 -24.88 -18.10
N PRO A 2 -9.77 -24.32 -17.07
CA PRO A 2 -8.97 -23.13 -17.27
C PRO A 2 -7.85 -23.43 -18.28
N THR A 3 -7.58 -22.49 -19.18
CA THR A 3 -6.42 -22.57 -20.08
C THR A 3 -5.25 -21.86 -19.42
N PHE A 4 -4.07 -22.50 -19.43
CA PHE A 4 -2.85 -21.94 -18.88
C PHE A 4 -1.87 -21.60 -19.99
N TYR A 5 -1.18 -20.46 -19.83
CA TYR A 5 -0.19 -19.95 -20.78
C TYR A 5 1.12 -19.64 -20.08
N THR A 6 2.22 -19.72 -20.80
CA THR A 6 3.53 -19.21 -20.37
C THR A 6 3.68 -17.74 -20.73
N LYS A 7 4.61 -17.04 -20.08
CA LYS A 7 4.99 -15.66 -20.42
C LYS A 7 5.51 -15.57 -21.84
N ASP A 8 6.22 -16.59 -22.32
CA ASP A 8 6.72 -16.64 -23.70
C ASP A 8 5.57 -16.77 -24.72
N GLU A 9 4.54 -17.56 -24.41
CA GLU A 9 3.32 -17.62 -25.23
C GLU A 9 2.62 -16.27 -25.25
N VAL A 10 2.46 -15.59 -24.10
CA VAL A 10 1.90 -14.23 -24.07
C VAL A 10 2.76 -13.26 -24.88
N ALA A 11 4.09 -13.33 -24.77
CA ALA A 11 5.02 -12.44 -25.47
C ALA A 11 4.99 -12.59 -27.00
N ALA A 12 4.55 -13.74 -27.51
CA ALA A 12 4.31 -13.93 -28.94
C ALA A 12 3.07 -13.18 -29.46
N HIS A 13 2.17 -12.76 -28.57
CA HIS A 13 0.96 -12.00 -28.87
C HIS A 13 1.20 -10.50 -28.60
N ASN A 14 2.09 -9.90 -29.40
CA ASN A 14 2.63 -8.55 -29.20
C ASN A 14 2.36 -7.58 -30.38
N VAL A 15 1.36 -7.87 -31.21
CA VAL A 15 0.92 -6.98 -32.29
C VAL A 15 -0.54 -6.58 -32.11
N LYS A 16 -0.97 -5.47 -32.70
CA LYS A 16 -2.33 -4.92 -32.49
C LYS A 16 -3.41 -5.96 -32.81
N GLU A 17 -3.27 -6.70 -33.90
CA GLU A 17 -4.25 -7.68 -34.35
C GLU A 17 -4.26 -8.97 -33.53
N ASN A 18 -3.22 -9.18 -32.71
CA ASN A 18 -3.03 -10.35 -31.85
C ASN A 18 -2.27 -9.94 -30.58
N GLY A 19 -2.93 -9.16 -29.72
CA GLY A 19 -2.31 -8.50 -28.58
C GLY A 19 -2.84 -9.03 -27.27
N TRP A 20 -1.97 -9.64 -26.46
CA TRP A 20 -2.32 -10.16 -25.14
C TRP A 20 -1.65 -9.40 -24.01
N LEU A 21 -2.27 -9.39 -22.84
CA LEU A 21 -1.75 -8.76 -21.62
C LEU A 21 -1.86 -9.73 -20.45
N ILE A 22 -0.89 -9.68 -19.54
CA ILE A 22 -1.04 -10.28 -18.21
C ILE A 22 -1.44 -9.18 -17.23
N ILE A 23 -2.52 -9.42 -16.48
CA ILE A 23 -2.90 -8.61 -15.31
C ILE A 23 -3.23 -9.59 -14.18
N ASN A 24 -2.54 -9.48 -13.04
CA ASN A 24 -2.81 -10.29 -11.86
C ASN A 24 -2.85 -11.81 -12.14
N ASN A 25 -1.82 -12.31 -12.82
CA ASN A 25 -1.70 -13.70 -13.29
C ASN A 25 -2.76 -14.18 -14.29
N SER A 26 -3.73 -13.35 -14.66
CA SER A 26 -4.72 -13.64 -15.71
C SER A 26 -4.24 -13.12 -17.06
N VAL A 27 -4.57 -13.83 -18.12
CA VAL A 27 -4.19 -13.50 -19.51
C VAL A 27 -5.43 -13.00 -20.24
N TYR A 28 -5.29 -11.86 -20.91
CA TYR A 28 -6.38 -11.14 -21.57
C TYR A 28 -6.05 -10.89 -23.04
N ASP A 29 -7.01 -11.13 -23.91
CA ASP A 29 -6.92 -10.78 -25.33
C ASP A 29 -7.56 -9.41 -25.58
N VAL A 30 -6.73 -8.42 -25.91
CA VAL A 30 -7.17 -7.05 -26.18
C VAL A 30 -7.23 -6.72 -27.67
N SER A 31 -7.07 -7.72 -28.56
CA SER A 31 -6.99 -7.55 -30.02
C SER A 31 -8.13 -6.73 -30.63
N LYS A 32 -9.32 -6.82 -30.02
CA LYS A 32 -10.54 -6.13 -30.46
C LYS A 32 -10.96 -4.95 -29.58
N PHE A 33 -10.16 -4.61 -28.55
CA PHE A 33 -10.56 -3.64 -27.54
C PHE A 33 -9.83 -2.29 -27.65
N TYR A 34 -8.79 -2.17 -28.47
CA TYR A 34 -8.00 -0.93 -28.57
C TYR A 34 -8.82 0.33 -28.83
N ASP A 35 -9.81 0.25 -29.71
CA ASP A 35 -10.62 1.39 -30.14
C ASP A 35 -11.71 1.73 -29.12
N ASP A 36 -12.07 0.76 -28.29
CA ASP A 36 -13.09 0.88 -27.25
C ASP A 36 -12.49 1.24 -25.89
N HIS A 37 -11.15 1.26 -25.76
CA HIS A 37 -10.48 1.57 -24.51
C HIS A 37 -10.56 3.08 -24.20
N PRO A 38 -11.26 3.49 -23.13
CA PRO A 38 -11.44 4.92 -22.82
C PRO A 38 -10.14 5.67 -22.50
N GLY A 39 -9.08 4.95 -22.11
CA GLY A 39 -7.74 5.51 -21.89
C GLY A 39 -6.91 5.71 -23.17
N GLY A 40 -7.50 5.44 -24.35
CA GLY A 40 -6.81 5.49 -25.64
C GLY A 40 -6.04 4.21 -25.98
N ARG A 41 -5.52 4.15 -27.20
CA ARG A 41 -4.83 2.94 -27.72
C ARG A 41 -3.45 2.75 -27.11
N ASP A 42 -2.74 3.85 -26.88
CA ASP A 42 -1.31 3.86 -26.56
C ASP A 42 -0.96 3.03 -25.32
N PRO A 43 -1.71 3.09 -24.20
CA PRO A 43 -1.40 2.25 -23.04
C PRO A 43 -1.47 0.75 -23.31
N LEU A 44 -2.40 0.31 -24.16
CA LEU A 44 -2.49 -1.11 -24.52
C LEU A 44 -1.34 -1.50 -25.44
N LEU A 45 -1.07 -0.70 -26.49
CA LEU A 45 0.01 -0.94 -27.44
C LEU A 45 1.40 -0.94 -26.77
N ALA A 46 1.58 -0.15 -25.70
CA ALA A 46 2.83 -0.12 -24.95
C ALA A 46 3.09 -1.38 -24.12
N HIS A 47 2.06 -2.17 -23.83
CA HIS A 47 2.13 -3.29 -22.89
C HIS A 47 1.77 -4.66 -23.48
N ILE A 48 1.27 -4.74 -24.72
CA ILE A 48 0.95 -6.03 -25.35
C ILE A 48 2.18 -6.94 -25.40
N GLY A 49 1.95 -8.23 -25.14
CA GLY A 49 2.98 -9.24 -24.95
C GLY A 49 3.67 -9.19 -23.58
N THR A 50 3.19 -8.39 -22.62
CA THR A 50 3.87 -8.21 -21.32
C THR A 50 2.91 -8.28 -20.13
N ASP A 51 3.50 -8.28 -18.93
CA ASP A 51 2.79 -8.09 -17.66
C ASP A 51 2.52 -6.61 -17.40
N ALA A 52 1.25 -6.23 -17.57
CA ALA A 52 0.73 -4.89 -17.42
C ALA A 52 0.12 -4.64 -16.04
N THR A 53 0.31 -5.53 -15.06
CA THR A 53 -0.32 -5.44 -13.73
C THR A 53 -0.07 -4.09 -13.08
N GLU A 54 1.19 -3.64 -13.02
CA GLU A 54 1.54 -2.35 -12.39
C GLU A 54 0.90 -1.16 -13.12
N ALA A 55 0.92 -1.17 -14.45
CA ALA A 55 0.33 -0.11 -15.26
C ALA A 55 -1.19 -0.05 -15.09
N PHE A 56 -1.85 -1.21 -15.06
CA PHE A 56 -3.29 -1.32 -14.84
C PHE A 56 -3.71 -0.83 -13.45
N GLU A 57 -2.93 -1.16 -12.42
CA GLU A 57 -3.20 -0.78 -11.04
C GLU A 57 -2.93 0.70 -10.77
N ALA A 58 -1.90 1.29 -11.38
CA ALA A 58 -1.56 2.71 -11.23
C ALA A 58 -2.68 3.65 -11.70
N VAL A 59 -3.49 3.22 -12.67
CA VAL A 59 -4.61 4.01 -13.21
C VAL A 59 -5.86 3.93 -12.32
N ASN A 60 -5.96 2.91 -11.47
CA ASN A 60 -7.13 2.65 -10.62
C ASN A 60 -8.45 2.60 -11.42
N HIS A 61 -8.52 1.66 -12.36
CA HIS A 61 -9.70 1.43 -13.21
C HIS A 61 -11.00 1.27 -12.40
N SER A 62 -12.08 1.84 -12.93
CA SER A 62 -13.42 1.74 -12.33
C SER A 62 -13.90 0.28 -12.25
N ARG A 63 -14.93 0.03 -11.43
CA ARG A 63 -15.55 -1.30 -11.35
C ARG A 63 -16.11 -1.77 -12.71
N SER A 64 -16.70 -0.86 -13.50
CA SER A 64 -17.19 -1.19 -14.84
C SER A 64 -16.05 -1.58 -15.79
N ALA A 65 -14.90 -0.90 -15.71
CA ALA A 65 -13.73 -1.27 -16.49
C ALA A 65 -13.18 -2.65 -16.09
N LYS A 66 -13.19 -2.99 -14.79
CA LYS A 66 -12.81 -4.33 -14.31
C LYS A 66 -13.78 -5.41 -14.78
N TYR A 67 -15.09 -5.14 -14.84
CA TYR A 67 -16.04 -6.09 -15.45
C TYR A 67 -15.76 -6.29 -16.94
N LYS A 68 -15.46 -5.22 -17.67
CA LYS A 68 -15.09 -5.32 -19.08
C LYS A 68 -13.81 -6.13 -19.27
N LEU A 69 -12.82 -5.96 -18.38
CA LEU A 69 -11.58 -6.73 -18.39
C LEU A 69 -11.86 -8.24 -18.27
N GLU A 70 -12.77 -8.67 -17.40
CA GLU A 70 -13.11 -10.09 -17.25
C GLU A 70 -13.71 -10.70 -18.53
N GLU A 71 -14.44 -9.93 -19.35
CA GLU A 71 -14.93 -10.39 -20.65
C GLU A 71 -13.80 -10.70 -21.65
N LEU A 72 -12.62 -10.11 -21.46
CA LEU A 72 -11.44 -10.28 -22.33
C LEU A 72 -10.53 -11.42 -21.86
N LYS A 73 -10.84 -12.07 -20.73
CA LYS A 73 -9.98 -13.12 -20.15
C LYS A 73 -9.98 -14.36 -21.04
N VAL A 74 -8.79 -14.82 -21.42
CA VAL A 74 -8.58 -16.03 -22.25
C VAL A 74 -7.92 -17.16 -21.47
N GLY A 75 -7.38 -16.88 -20.28
CA GLY A 75 -6.79 -17.89 -19.41
C GLY A 75 -5.99 -17.28 -18.28
N GLU A 76 -5.03 -18.04 -17.76
CA GLU A 76 -4.14 -17.65 -16.68
C GLU A 76 -2.71 -18.07 -16.97
N LEU A 77 -1.75 -17.50 -16.25
CA LEU A 77 -0.37 -17.96 -16.34
C LEU A 77 -0.21 -19.37 -15.77
N SER A 78 0.78 -20.08 -16.29
CA SER A 78 1.26 -21.36 -15.75
C SER A 78 1.77 -21.17 -14.33
N GLU A 79 1.47 -22.11 -13.44
CA GLU A 79 1.69 -21.96 -11.99
C GLU A 79 3.12 -21.53 -11.62
N ASN A 80 4.13 -22.06 -12.32
CA ASN A 80 5.54 -21.78 -12.10
C ASN A 80 5.96 -20.35 -12.52
N GLU A 81 5.13 -19.62 -13.24
CA GLU A 81 5.42 -18.26 -13.73
C GLU A 81 4.52 -17.18 -13.11
N ARG A 82 3.57 -17.59 -12.26
CA ARG A 82 2.68 -16.70 -11.53
C ARG A 82 3.44 -15.87 -10.49
N ARG A 83 3.00 -14.63 -10.30
CA ARG A 83 3.32 -13.86 -9.10
C ARG A 83 2.75 -14.56 -7.87
N HIS A 84 3.53 -14.59 -6.79
CA HIS A 84 3.07 -15.06 -5.50
C HIS A 84 2.31 -13.94 -4.80
N TYR A 85 1.02 -14.16 -4.56
CA TYR A 85 0.19 -13.29 -3.74
C TYR A 85 -0.02 -13.91 -2.36
N ILE A 86 -0.14 -13.04 -1.37
CA ILE A 86 -0.41 -13.41 0.02
C ILE A 86 -1.85 -12.99 0.34
N SER A 87 -2.63 -13.87 0.94
CA SER A 87 -4.00 -13.54 1.37
C SER A 87 -4.03 -12.83 2.72
N ILE A 88 -5.10 -12.08 2.98
CA ILE A 88 -5.32 -11.43 4.27
C ILE A 88 -5.46 -12.46 5.40
N GLU A 89 -5.91 -13.68 5.11
CA GLU A 89 -5.94 -14.79 6.06
C GLU A 89 -4.54 -15.22 6.48
N GLN A 90 -3.61 -15.36 5.51
CA GLN A 90 -2.21 -15.65 5.79
C GLN A 90 -1.57 -14.54 6.62
N VAL A 91 -1.88 -13.27 6.32
CA VAL A 91 -1.45 -12.14 7.15
C VAL A 91 -2.03 -12.24 8.55
N ALA A 92 -3.33 -12.48 8.71
CA ALA A 92 -4.02 -12.56 10.00
C ALA A 92 -3.50 -13.68 10.91
N ALA A 93 -2.97 -14.76 10.33
CA ALA A 93 -2.29 -15.81 11.07
C ALA A 93 -0.95 -15.36 11.69
N LYS A 94 -0.38 -14.24 11.24
CA LYS A 94 0.94 -13.72 11.62
C LYS A 94 0.80 -12.43 12.45
N LYS A 95 0.36 -12.61 13.69
CA LYS A 95 0.07 -11.53 14.66
C LYS A 95 0.85 -11.61 15.98
N SER A 96 2.06 -12.18 15.96
CA SER A 96 2.84 -12.42 17.19
C SER A 96 4.30 -12.00 17.07
N ALA A 97 5.02 -11.98 18.19
CA ALA A 97 6.46 -11.68 18.23
C ALA A 97 7.33 -12.57 17.33
N ASN A 98 6.85 -13.77 16.97
CA ASN A 98 7.56 -14.74 16.13
C ASN A 98 7.02 -14.80 14.69
N GLY A 99 6.15 -13.86 14.34
CA GLY A 99 5.52 -13.76 13.03
C GLY A 99 4.58 -12.58 13.05
N ALA A 100 5.11 -11.39 12.78
CA ALA A 100 4.39 -10.12 12.79
C ALA A 100 4.34 -9.59 11.36
N TRP A 101 3.23 -9.83 10.68
CA TRP A 101 3.01 -9.34 9.32
C TRP A 101 1.94 -8.27 9.30
N PHE A 102 2.00 -7.36 8.34
CA PHE A 102 0.91 -6.45 8.06
C PHE A 102 0.92 -6.00 6.60
N VAL A 103 -0.20 -5.43 6.17
CA VAL A 103 -0.36 -4.83 4.85
C VAL A 103 -0.13 -3.33 4.95
N ILE A 104 0.68 -2.77 4.04
CA ILE A 104 0.75 -1.32 3.79
C ILE A 104 0.64 -1.09 2.29
N ASN A 105 -0.34 -0.31 1.85
CA ASN A 105 -0.58 0.02 0.43
C ASN A 105 -0.62 -1.23 -0.46
N ASN A 106 -1.40 -2.25 -0.05
CA ASN A 106 -1.54 -3.54 -0.75
C ASN A 106 -0.25 -4.39 -0.87
N LYS A 107 0.84 -4.01 -0.19
CA LYS A 107 2.05 -4.83 -0.05
C LYS A 107 2.09 -5.46 1.33
N VAL A 108 2.57 -6.69 1.40
CA VAL A 108 2.69 -7.45 2.66
C VAL A 108 4.12 -7.40 3.15
N TYR A 109 4.28 -7.12 4.45
CA TYR A 109 5.58 -6.98 5.11
C TYR A 109 5.71 -7.95 6.28
N ASP A 110 6.87 -8.60 6.40
CA ASP A 110 7.27 -9.34 7.60
C ASP A 110 8.23 -8.49 8.43
N VAL A 111 7.72 -7.91 9.51
CA VAL A 111 8.51 -7.05 10.41
C VAL A 111 8.98 -7.78 11.66
N THR A 112 8.93 -9.11 11.69
CA THR A 112 9.29 -9.91 12.87
C THR A 112 10.68 -9.54 13.40
N LYS A 113 11.65 -9.36 12.50
CA LYS A 113 13.03 -8.98 12.84
C LYS A 113 13.20 -7.50 13.18
N PHE A 114 12.19 -6.68 12.90
CA PHE A 114 12.22 -5.23 13.10
C PHE A 114 11.51 -4.80 14.39
N LEU A 115 10.78 -5.69 15.06
CA LEU A 115 9.97 -5.38 16.23
C LEU A 115 10.72 -4.55 17.29
N ASP A 116 11.92 -4.99 17.67
CA ASP A 116 12.73 -4.33 18.70
C ASP A 116 13.57 -3.14 18.17
N LEU A 117 13.59 -2.94 16.86
CA LEU A 117 14.31 -1.84 16.21
C LEU A 117 13.40 -0.66 15.91
N HIS A 118 12.09 -0.82 16.07
CA HIS A 118 11.12 0.22 15.76
C HIS A 118 11.18 1.36 16.78
N PRO A 119 11.47 2.62 16.36
CA PRO A 119 11.60 3.75 17.29
C PRO A 119 10.33 4.06 18.09
N GLY A 120 9.15 3.72 17.55
CA GLY A 120 7.87 3.84 18.25
C GLY A 120 7.56 2.70 19.25
N GLY A 121 8.50 1.76 19.42
CA GLY A 121 8.35 0.58 20.25
C GLY A 121 7.69 -0.60 19.52
N ARG A 122 7.99 -1.82 19.99
CA ARG A 122 7.48 -3.07 19.41
C ARG A 122 5.96 -3.21 19.49
N ASP A 123 5.36 -2.67 20.55
CA ASP A 123 3.94 -2.87 20.85
C ASP A 123 3.05 -2.24 19.77
N ILE A 124 3.46 -1.09 19.21
CA ILE A 124 2.73 -0.44 18.12
C ILE A 124 2.69 -1.32 16.87
N LEU A 125 3.77 -2.06 16.58
CA LEU A 125 3.78 -3.00 15.46
C LEU A 125 2.90 -4.22 15.74
N LEU A 126 2.97 -4.78 16.96
CA LEU A 126 2.17 -5.94 17.34
C LEU A 126 0.66 -5.63 17.39
N CYS A 127 0.26 -4.43 17.82
CA CYS A 127 -1.14 -4.01 17.80
C CYS A 127 -1.73 -3.93 16.38
N ASN A 128 -0.88 -3.72 15.37
CA ASN A 128 -1.28 -3.63 13.96
C ASN A 128 -0.94 -4.91 13.15
N ALA A 129 -0.27 -5.89 13.78
CA ALA A 129 0.08 -7.13 13.12
C ALA A 129 -1.16 -7.99 12.85
N GLY A 130 -1.14 -8.73 11.76
CA GLY A 130 -2.25 -9.54 11.29
C GLY A 130 -3.30 -8.78 10.47
N GLY A 131 -3.02 -7.54 10.06
CA GLY A 131 -4.01 -6.74 9.33
C GLY A 131 -3.41 -5.66 8.45
N ASP A 132 -4.28 -4.74 8.02
CA ASP A 132 -3.90 -3.58 7.23
C ASP A 132 -3.50 -2.42 8.14
N ALA A 133 -2.19 -2.14 8.16
CA ALA A 133 -1.57 -1.10 8.94
C ALA A 133 -1.37 0.19 8.12
N THR A 134 -1.94 0.31 6.91
CA THR A 134 -1.71 1.46 6.02
C THR A 134 -2.01 2.78 6.71
N GLN A 135 -3.19 2.91 7.33
CA GLN A 135 -3.61 4.14 8.00
C GLN A 135 -2.70 4.45 9.20
N ALA A 136 -2.40 3.45 10.02
CA ALA A 136 -1.50 3.59 11.16
C ALA A 136 -0.10 4.02 10.71
N PHE A 137 0.38 3.52 9.57
CA PHE A 137 1.66 3.93 9.02
C PHE A 137 1.64 5.37 8.48
N THR A 138 0.59 5.77 7.76
CA THR A 138 0.52 7.12 7.17
C THR A 138 0.31 8.22 8.20
N ASP A 139 -0.52 7.99 9.22
CA ASP A 139 -0.92 9.03 10.18
C ASP A 139 0.21 9.44 11.13
N ASN A 140 1.15 8.53 11.38
CA ASN A 140 2.27 8.77 12.27
C ASN A 140 3.43 9.52 11.59
N GLY A 141 3.32 9.85 10.29
CA GLY A 141 4.27 10.75 9.62
C GLY A 141 5.67 10.17 9.44
N HIS A 142 5.79 8.93 8.98
CA HIS A 142 7.07 8.27 8.72
C HIS A 142 7.92 9.02 7.69
N SER A 143 9.23 9.12 7.94
CA SER A 143 10.17 9.82 7.05
C SER A 143 10.39 9.05 5.73
N PRO A 144 10.85 9.69 4.65
CA PRO A 144 11.22 8.99 3.41
C PRO A 144 12.23 7.85 3.62
N ALA A 145 13.11 7.97 4.62
CA ALA A 145 14.04 6.91 4.98
C ALA A 145 13.32 5.67 5.54
N ALA A 146 12.24 5.86 6.30
CA ALA A 146 11.41 4.76 6.80
C ALA A 146 10.69 4.03 5.65
N TYR A 147 10.17 4.77 4.66
CA TYR A 147 9.63 4.18 3.42
C TYR A 147 10.68 3.37 2.66
N LYS A 148 11.93 3.83 2.60
CA LYS A 148 13.00 3.05 1.96
C LYS A 148 13.37 1.80 2.76
N MET A 149 13.40 1.91 4.09
CA MET A 149 13.71 0.78 4.98
C MET A 149 12.66 -0.32 4.87
N MET A 150 11.36 0.04 4.76
CA MET A 150 10.26 -0.93 4.72
C MET A 150 10.37 -1.91 3.55
N SER A 151 10.95 -1.50 2.42
CA SER A 151 11.16 -2.36 1.25
C SER A 151 12.02 -3.60 1.56
N THR A 152 12.85 -3.55 2.60
CA THR A 152 13.67 -4.69 3.06
C THR A 152 12.85 -5.78 3.72
N TYR A 153 11.65 -5.45 4.22
CA TYR A 153 10.74 -6.36 4.92
C TYR A 153 9.57 -6.79 4.04
N ALA A 154 9.49 -6.34 2.79
CA ALA A 154 8.44 -6.72 1.87
C ALA A 154 8.58 -8.20 1.49
N ILE A 155 7.50 -8.97 1.62
CA ILE A 155 7.48 -10.40 1.30
C ILE A 155 6.58 -10.75 0.11
N GLY A 156 5.78 -9.79 -0.38
CA GLY A 156 4.95 -9.98 -1.56
C GLY A 156 3.84 -8.93 -1.64
N ASP A 157 2.95 -9.12 -2.61
CA ASP A 157 1.76 -8.29 -2.76
C ASP A 157 0.53 -9.03 -2.20
N LEU A 158 -0.46 -8.27 -1.72
CA LEU A 158 -1.73 -8.80 -1.29
C LEU A 158 -2.52 -9.36 -2.48
N GLU A 159 -3.31 -10.40 -2.26
CA GLU A 159 -4.25 -10.95 -3.24
C GLU A 159 -5.09 -9.83 -3.88
N PRO A 160 -5.08 -9.68 -5.22
CA PRO A 160 -5.74 -8.58 -5.92
C PRO A 160 -7.23 -8.39 -5.58
N SER A 161 -7.95 -9.47 -5.31
CA SER A 161 -9.37 -9.42 -4.93
C SER A 161 -9.62 -8.85 -3.52
N GLU A 162 -8.59 -8.83 -2.66
CA GLU A 162 -8.64 -8.37 -1.27
C GLU A 162 -8.06 -6.96 -1.09
N ARG A 163 -7.55 -6.34 -2.17
CA ARG A 163 -6.92 -5.02 -2.15
C ARG A 163 -7.90 -3.90 -1.89
N LYS A 164 -7.44 -2.89 -1.14
CA LYS A 164 -8.17 -1.63 -0.97
C LYS A 164 -7.73 -0.60 -1.99
N VAL A 165 -8.68 0.21 -2.44
CA VAL A 165 -8.43 1.35 -3.31
C VAL A 165 -8.06 2.54 -2.44
N PHE A 166 -6.79 2.92 -2.46
CA PHE A 166 -6.32 4.13 -1.80
C PHE A 166 -6.43 5.29 -2.79
N VAL A 167 -7.35 6.23 -2.54
CA VAL A 167 -7.36 7.49 -3.26
C VAL A 167 -6.14 8.27 -2.76
N THR A 168 -5.05 8.27 -3.52
CA THR A 168 -3.98 9.26 -3.29
C THR A 168 -4.63 10.63 -3.41
N GLN A 169 -4.68 11.39 -2.32
CA GLN A 169 -5.06 12.80 -2.41
C GLN A 169 -4.05 13.49 -3.31
N LYS A 170 -4.42 13.66 -4.58
CA LYS A 170 -3.71 14.56 -5.47
C LYS A 170 -3.93 15.96 -4.92
N ALA A 171 -2.84 16.67 -4.64
CA ALA A 171 -2.89 18.09 -4.33
C ALA A 171 -3.41 18.84 -5.56
N THR A 172 -4.72 19.05 -5.63
CA THR A 172 -5.35 20.00 -6.56
C THR A 172 -6.20 20.93 -5.72
N GLY A 173 -5.65 22.11 -5.47
CA GLY A 173 -6.43 23.21 -4.92
C GLY A 173 -7.45 23.66 -5.96
N GLU A 174 -8.72 23.50 -5.64
CA GLU A 174 -9.79 24.25 -6.31
C GLU A 174 -10.90 24.55 -5.29
N ARG A 175 -11.14 25.85 -5.15
CA ARG A 175 -12.16 26.47 -4.31
C ARG A 175 -13.52 26.26 -4.97
N SER A 176 -14.50 25.84 -4.18
CA SER A 176 -15.89 26.19 -4.45
C SER A 176 -16.54 26.69 -3.16
N GLY A 177 -16.95 27.96 -3.16
CA GLY A 177 -17.89 28.50 -2.17
C GLY A 177 -19.29 27.92 -2.39
N ALA A 178 -20.29 28.14 -1.55
CA ALA A 178 -20.41 28.88 -0.30
C ALA A 178 -21.68 28.34 0.40
N THR A 179 -21.73 28.35 1.73
CA THR A 179 -22.97 28.64 2.48
C THR A 179 -22.60 29.09 3.90
N THR A 180 -23.18 30.23 4.27
CA THR A 180 -23.06 30.95 5.53
C THR A 180 -23.76 30.25 6.70
N ALA A 181 -23.07 30.05 7.84
CA ALA A 181 -23.69 30.10 9.17
C ALA A 181 -22.66 30.20 10.31
N LYS A 182 -22.68 31.38 10.97
CA LYS A 182 -22.41 31.68 12.39
C LYS A 182 -21.13 31.16 13.07
N VAL A 183 -20.25 32.14 13.24
CA VAL A 183 -19.14 32.32 14.19
C VAL A 183 -19.34 31.66 15.56
N GLY A 184 -18.36 30.83 15.92
CA GLY A 184 -18.01 30.45 17.28
C GLY A 184 -16.50 30.23 17.35
N VAL A 185 -15.74 31.27 17.71
CA VAL A 185 -14.28 31.22 17.83
C VAL A 185 -13.91 30.44 19.10
N LYS A 186 -13.23 29.30 18.95
CA LYS A 186 -12.47 28.68 20.05
C LYS A 186 -10.99 28.61 19.65
N SER A 187 -10.22 29.37 20.44
CA SER A 187 -8.77 29.48 20.56
C SER A 187 -8.02 28.16 20.29
N GLY A 188 -7.17 28.15 19.26
CA GLY A 188 -6.30 27.03 18.87
C GLY A 188 -4.95 27.02 19.60
N ASN A 189 -4.88 27.65 20.77
CA ASN A 189 -3.62 27.94 21.45
C ASN A 189 -3.35 26.95 22.59
N GLU A 190 -4.39 26.28 23.10
CA GLU A 190 -4.31 25.40 24.27
C GLU A 190 -3.45 24.16 23.99
N SER A 191 -3.49 23.62 22.77
CA SER A 191 -2.75 22.41 22.39
C SER A 191 -1.23 22.63 22.42
N LEU A 192 -0.76 23.78 21.92
CA LEU A 192 0.67 24.12 21.91
C LEU A 192 1.19 24.40 23.31
N LEU A 193 0.41 25.08 24.16
CA LEU A 193 0.81 25.31 25.55
C LEU A 193 0.86 24.01 26.34
N ILE A 194 -0.09 23.10 26.12
CA ILE A 194 -0.08 21.78 26.75
C ILE A 194 1.14 20.96 26.27
N GLN A 195 1.48 21.00 24.98
CA GLN A 195 2.66 20.32 24.44
C GLN A 195 3.98 20.89 24.99
N ILE A 196 4.10 22.22 25.06
CA ILE A 196 5.27 22.90 25.63
C ILE A 196 5.39 22.57 27.13
N GLN A 197 4.29 22.58 27.88
CA GLN A 197 4.29 22.22 29.30
C GLN A 197 4.63 20.74 29.55
N GLN A 198 4.19 19.83 28.68
CA GLN A 198 4.54 18.40 28.75
C GLN A 198 6.03 18.18 28.46
N GLN A 199 6.60 18.85 27.46
CA GLN A 199 8.03 18.76 27.18
C GLN A 199 8.90 19.38 28.27
N LEU A 200 8.50 20.50 28.86
CA LEU A 200 9.20 21.10 30.01
C LEU A 200 9.17 20.19 31.24
N LYS A 201 8.04 19.51 31.52
CA LYS A 201 7.95 18.54 32.63
C LYS A 201 8.89 17.35 32.44
N LEU A 202 9.00 16.81 31.22
CA LEU A 202 9.90 15.69 30.92
C LEU A 202 11.38 16.07 31.14
N LEU A 203 11.76 17.29 30.75
CA LEU A 203 13.13 17.78 30.88
C LEU A 203 13.54 17.98 32.35
N ILE A 204 12.62 18.46 33.19
CA ILE A 204 12.84 18.60 34.65
C ILE A 204 13.01 17.22 35.32
N ILE A 205 12.19 16.23 34.94
CA ILE A 205 12.29 14.87 35.50
C ILE A 205 13.64 14.23 35.14
N VAL A 206 14.07 14.35 33.88
CA VAL A 206 15.39 13.84 33.45
C VAL A 206 16.53 14.54 34.20
N ALA A 207 16.45 15.86 34.39
CA ALA A 207 17.46 16.60 35.15
C ALA A 207 17.53 16.13 36.63
N LEU A 208 16.38 15.85 37.27
CA LEU A 208 16.34 15.33 38.65
C LEU A 208 16.95 13.93 38.76
N PHE A 209 16.75 13.05 37.78
CA PHE A 209 17.36 11.72 37.76
C PHE A 209 18.87 11.76 37.54
N ILE A 210 19.38 12.71 36.75
CA ILE A 210 20.82 12.91 36.56
C ILE A 210 21.46 13.42 37.86
N ILE A 211 20.83 14.38 38.55
CA ILE A 211 21.34 14.91 39.81
C ILE A 211 21.28 13.85 40.93
N ALA A 212 20.19 13.07 41.01
CA ALA A 212 20.06 11.99 41.99
C ALA A 212 21.02 10.82 41.70
N GLY A 213 21.23 10.46 40.43
CA GLY A 213 22.17 9.40 40.03
C GLY A 213 23.63 9.71 40.36
N VAL A 214 24.02 11.00 40.32
CA VAL A 214 25.36 11.43 40.73
C VAL A 214 25.53 11.37 42.26
N PHE A 215 24.46 11.53 43.04
CA PHE A 215 24.50 11.49 44.50
C PHE A 215 24.53 10.08 45.11
N PHE A 216 24.21 9.04 44.34
CA PHE A 216 24.23 7.63 44.80
C PHE A 216 25.54 6.88 44.44
N LEU A 217 26.50 7.55 43.80
CA LEU A 217 27.77 6.96 43.34
C LEU A 217 29.02 7.54 44.05
N THR A 218 28.84 8.29 45.14
CA THR A 218 29.90 8.77 46.05
C THR A 218 29.48 8.55 47.48
#